data_AF-A0A0V0J2H6-F1
#
_entry.id   AF-A0A0V0J2H6-F1
#
_cell.length_a   1.000
_cell.length_b   1.000
_cell.length_c   1.000
_cell.angle_alpha   90.00
_cell.angle_beta   90.00
_cell.angle_gamma   90.00
#
_symmetry.space_group_name_H-M   'P 1'
#
loop_
_entity.id
_entity.type
_entity.pdbx_description
1 polymer ?
#
loop_
_entity_poly.entity_id
_entity_poly.type
_entity_poly.pdbx_seq_one_letter_code
_entity_poly.pdbx_strand_id
1 'polypeptide(L)'
;FFAKPMFGRMSSYNSPDASNSERESIDNNFDQTEEEISLGPEDANGAEDRPPLTFETSPSRWERFWRAISRAVFTLPILPELKALYQLATAVFLTSLGQNCLFFESNMICGSLGKQALAAVGLANSVIYALGHFLGLGLVTACDTFFSQLYGSPSRHRIGMLLQKSVMIISLVPLLCSAYFLNLEPLLLLIGTEADLAKEAAEYVIWFYPGLFFCFNSYILSRYLQAQDKAFIPLTATFLANAANLGLNYLLVIRLQLGLKQVEMSSSSFVTSGFT
;
A
#
# COMPACT_ATOMS: atom_id res chain seq x y z
N PHE A 1 -18.19 9.05 -29.02
CA PHE A 1 -18.56 10.44 -28.66
C PHE A 1 -18.13 10.65 -27.21
N PHE A 2 -17.06 11.35 -26.83
CA PHE A 2 -16.22 12.37 -27.46
C PHE A 2 -14.75 11.95 -27.32
N ALA A 3 -13.98 12.06 -28.40
CA ALA A 3 -12.52 12.05 -28.38
C ALA A 3 -12.06 13.42 -28.89
N LYS A 4 -11.14 14.08 -28.19
CA LYS A 4 -10.42 15.26 -28.69
C LYS A 4 -8.93 15.03 -28.44
N PRO A 5 -8.06 15.12 -29.47
CA PRO A 5 -6.63 14.93 -29.32
C PRO A 5 -5.95 16.26 -28.98
N MET A 6 -5.03 16.24 -28.00
CA MET A 6 -4.02 17.29 -27.84
C MET A 6 -2.65 16.66 -28.08
N PHE A 7 -2.13 16.82 -29.30
CA PHE A 7 -0.71 16.62 -29.59
C PHE A 7 -0.24 17.82 -30.41
N GLY A 8 0.35 18.79 -29.70
CA GLY A 8 1.12 19.88 -30.28
C GLY A 8 2.58 19.46 -30.43
N ARG A 9 3.07 19.55 -31.67
CA ARG A 9 4.45 19.42 -32.16
C ARG A 9 5.58 19.35 -31.12
N MET A 10 6.31 18.23 -31.14
CA MET A 10 7.71 18.16 -30.69
C MET A 10 8.58 18.96 -31.66
N SER A 11 9.15 20.07 -31.18
CA SER A 11 10.31 20.72 -31.79
C SER A 11 11.56 20.28 -31.04
N SER A 12 12.57 19.87 -31.80
CA SER A 12 13.91 19.47 -31.37
C SER A 12 14.51 20.42 -30.33
N TYR A 13 14.99 19.87 -29.21
CA TYR A 13 15.80 20.57 -28.20
C TYR A 13 17.24 20.08 -28.35
N ASN A 14 18.09 20.88 -29.00
CA ASN A 14 19.54 20.81 -28.92
C ASN A 14 19.98 21.74 -27.79
N SER A 15 20.55 21.21 -26.71
CA SER A 15 21.25 22.02 -25.70
C SER A 15 22.74 22.14 -26.04
N PRO A 16 23.29 23.36 -25.98
CA PRO A 16 24.64 23.57 -25.47
C PRO A 16 24.67 24.60 -24.32
N ASP A 17 25.39 24.25 -23.26
CA ASP A 17 26.25 25.14 -22.46
C ASP A 17 25.66 26.42 -21.84
N ALA A 18 24.76 26.27 -20.87
CA ALA A 18 24.33 27.38 -20.00
C ALA A 18 25.16 27.52 -18.69
N SER A 19 26.14 26.65 -18.44
CA SER A 19 26.90 26.65 -17.18
C SER A 19 28.11 27.58 -17.15
N ASN A 20 28.50 28.16 -18.29
CA ASN A 20 29.70 29.01 -18.39
C ASN A 20 29.38 30.52 -18.33
N SER A 21 28.17 30.95 -18.69
CA SER A 21 27.79 32.37 -18.69
C SER A 21 27.43 32.91 -17.29
N GLU A 22 26.95 32.05 -16.38
CA GLU A 22 26.66 32.48 -15.00
C GLU A 22 27.93 32.66 -14.17
N ARG A 23 29.00 31.89 -14.43
CA ARG A 23 30.28 32.01 -13.70
C ARG A 23 31.04 33.29 -14.05
N GLU A 24 31.03 33.73 -15.31
CA GLU A 24 31.65 35.02 -15.69
C GLU A 24 30.89 36.24 -15.13
N SER A 25 29.59 36.12 -14.85
CA SER A 25 28.79 37.22 -14.31
C SER A 25 28.99 37.46 -12.80
N ILE A 26 29.46 36.45 -12.07
CA ILE A 26 29.70 36.53 -10.62
C ILE A 26 31.10 37.10 -10.33
N ASP A 27 32.11 36.76 -11.15
CA ASP A 27 33.48 37.26 -10.96
C ASP A 27 33.64 38.74 -11.34
N ASN A 28 32.84 39.26 -12.29
CA ASN A 28 32.86 40.68 -12.67
C ASN A 28 32.25 41.63 -11.62
N ASN A 29 31.56 41.12 -10.60
CA ASN A 29 30.94 41.93 -9.56
C ASN A 29 31.82 42.13 -8.32
N PHE A 30 33.01 41.49 -8.26
CA PHE A 30 33.90 41.59 -7.10
C PHE A 30 34.98 42.68 -7.24
N ASP A 31 35.17 43.24 -8.44
CA ASP A 31 36.23 44.21 -8.76
C ASP A 31 35.75 45.69 -8.82
N GLN A 32 34.50 45.99 -8.45
CA GLN A 32 33.97 47.37 -8.46
C GLN A 32 33.82 48.01 -7.06
N THR A 33 34.51 47.48 -6.04
CA THR A 33 34.38 47.98 -4.65
C THR A 33 35.47 48.97 -4.20
N GLU A 34 36.25 49.53 -5.11
CA GLU A 34 37.22 50.58 -4.76
C GLU A 34 37.29 51.67 -5.84
N GLU A 35 36.32 52.60 -5.85
CA GLU A 35 36.51 53.89 -6.49
C GLU A 35 35.83 55.02 -5.68
N GLU A 36 36.69 55.82 -5.06
CA GLU A 36 36.53 57.20 -4.59
C GLU A 36 35.33 57.60 -3.72
N ILE A 37 35.59 57.63 -2.42
CA ILE A 37 35.00 58.59 -1.48
C ILE A 37 35.53 60.00 -1.84
N SER A 38 34.82 60.71 -2.72
CA SER A 38 34.96 62.16 -2.87
C SER A 38 33.91 62.86 -2.00
N LEU A 39 34.35 63.33 -0.83
CA LEU A 39 33.61 64.27 0.02
C LEU A 39 33.61 65.66 -0.64
N GLY A 40 32.50 66.03 -1.28
CA GLY A 40 32.17 67.41 -1.65
C GLY A 40 31.26 68.05 -0.58
N PRO A 41 31.46 69.32 -0.19
CA PRO A 41 30.56 70.02 0.72
C PRO A 41 29.32 70.50 -0.05
N GLU A 42 28.22 70.79 0.68
CA GLU A 42 26.89 71.22 0.20
C GLU A 42 25.99 70.02 -0.18
N ASP A 43 24.96 69.62 0.57
CA ASP A 43 23.84 70.42 1.07
C ASP A 43 23.28 69.86 2.40
N ALA A 44 23.28 70.68 3.45
CA ALA A 44 22.76 70.34 4.77
C ALA A 44 21.28 70.70 4.99
N ASN A 45 20.45 70.81 3.95
CA ASN A 45 19.05 71.30 4.07
C ASN A 45 18.03 70.53 3.22
N GLY A 46 18.05 69.19 3.25
CA GLY A 46 17.10 68.34 2.53
C GLY A 46 16.69 67.06 3.28
N ALA A 47 16.71 67.07 4.62
CA ALA A 47 16.56 65.88 5.44
C ALA A 47 15.14 65.63 5.98
N GLU A 48 14.08 66.06 5.30
CA GLU A 48 12.73 66.02 5.91
C GLU A 48 11.58 65.50 5.02
N ASP A 49 11.85 64.72 3.97
CA ASP A 49 10.74 64.05 3.28
C ASP A 49 11.13 62.76 2.52
N ARG A 50 11.84 61.84 3.19
CA ARG A 50 11.93 60.46 2.69
C ARG A 50 10.73 59.67 3.20
N PRO A 51 9.86 59.11 2.34
CA PRO A 51 8.80 58.22 2.79
C PRO A 51 9.46 57.05 3.56
N PRO A 52 8.82 56.53 4.62
CA PRO A 52 9.39 55.43 5.37
C PRO A 52 9.69 54.29 4.41
N LEU A 53 10.92 53.77 4.45
CA LEU A 53 11.33 52.58 3.71
C LEU A 53 10.41 51.45 4.14
N THR A 54 9.33 51.23 3.40
CA THR A 54 8.50 50.05 3.55
C THR A 54 9.36 48.90 3.08
N PHE A 55 9.90 48.13 4.02
CA PHE A 55 10.41 46.81 3.72
C PHE A 55 9.24 45.99 3.18
N GLU A 56 9.08 45.93 1.86
CA GLU A 56 8.26 44.90 1.23
C GLU A 56 8.86 43.56 1.65
N THR A 57 8.22 42.91 2.62
CA THR A 57 8.61 41.57 3.04
C THR A 57 8.32 40.65 1.86
N SER A 58 9.37 40.34 1.09
CA SER A 58 9.30 39.33 0.03
C SER A 58 8.67 38.08 0.64
N PRO A 59 7.54 37.60 0.11
CA PRO A 59 6.78 36.55 0.75
C PRO A 59 7.68 35.35 0.94
N SER A 60 7.69 34.82 2.16
CA SER A 60 8.56 33.70 2.52
C SER A 60 8.37 32.54 1.54
N ARG A 61 9.41 31.72 1.35
CA ARG A 61 9.34 30.54 0.48
C ARG A 61 8.10 29.67 0.82
N TRP A 62 7.75 29.60 2.10
CA TRP A 62 6.58 28.90 2.62
C TRP A 62 5.26 29.54 2.22
N GLU A 63 5.13 30.88 2.25
CA GLU A 63 3.91 31.53 1.80
C GLU A 63 3.68 31.37 0.30
N ARG A 64 4.74 31.46 -0.51
CA ARG A 64 4.63 31.20 -1.95
C ARG A 64 4.22 29.76 -2.23
N PHE A 65 4.78 28.81 -1.48
CA PHE A 65 4.40 27.39 -1.52
C PHE A 65 2.92 27.18 -1.15
N TRP A 66 2.47 27.72 -0.01
CA TRP A 66 1.07 27.59 0.42
C TRP A 66 0.08 28.29 -0.51
N ARG A 67 0.44 29.45 -1.08
CA ARG A 67 -0.39 30.13 -2.09
C ARG A 67 -0.44 29.37 -3.41
N ALA A 68 0.65 28.72 -3.81
CA ALA A 68 0.67 27.86 -5.00
C ALA A 68 -0.23 26.63 -4.81
N ILE A 69 -0.14 25.99 -3.63
CA ILE A 69 -1.00 24.85 -3.27
C ILE A 69 -2.47 25.27 -3.20
N SER A 70 -2.80 26.36 -2.50
CA SER A 70 -4.19 26.79 -2.38
C SER A 70 -4.78 27.11 -3.76
N ARG A 71 -4.05 27.84 -4.61
CA ARG A 71 -4.50 28.10 -5.99
C ARG A 71 -4.69 26.81 -6.77
N ALA A 72 -3.76 25.85 -6.69
CA ALA A 72 -3.90 24.56 -7.38
C ALA A 72 -5.12 23.77 -6.89
N VAL A 73 -5.38 23.74 -5.57
CA VAL A 73 -6.53 23.07 -4.96
C VAL A 73 -7.86 23.73 -5.36
N PHE A 74 -7.90 25.07 -5.42
CA PHE A 74 -9.13 25.82 -5.71
C PHE A 74 -9.41 26.02 -7.22
N THR A 75 -8.42 25.82 -8.10
CA THR A 75 -8.59 25.99 -9.56
C THR A 75 -8.87 24.70 -10.32
N LEU A 76 -8.54 23.53 -9.75
CA LEU A 76 -8.85 22.24 -10.37
C LEU A 76 -10.29 21.82 -10.05
N PRO A 77 -11.03 21.22 -11.00
CA PRO A 77 -12.31 20.58 -10.71
C PRO A 77 -12.05 19.31 -9.87
N ILE A 78 -11.81 19.50 -8.57
CA ILE A 78 -11.46 18.44 -7.62
C ILE A 78 -12.65 17.54 -7.26
N LEU A 79 -13.88 18.02 -7.40
CA LEU A 79 -15.09 17.27 -7.04
C LEU A 79 -15.24 15.92 -7.78
N PRO A 80 -15.07 15.83 -9.12
CA PRO A 80 -15.11 14.55 -9.81
C PRO A 80 -13.97 13.61 -9.38
N GLU A 81 -12.74 14.11 -9.22
CA GLU A 81 -11.59 13.32 -8.77
C GLU A 81 -11.78 12.81 -7.34
N LEU A 82 -12.27 13.67 -6.43
CA LEU A 82 -12.58 13.31 -5.06
C LEU A 82 -13.66 12.24 -4.98
N LYS A 83 -14.70 12.34 -5.82
CA LYS A 83 -15.75 11.33 -5.91
C LYS A 83 -15.20 9.99 -6.39
N ALA A 84 -14.34 9.98 -7.42
CA ALA A 84 -13.71 8.78 -7.93
C ALA A 84 -12.80 8.13 -6.87
N LEU A 85 -11.94 8.93 -6.22
CA LEU A 85 -11.09 8.48 -5.12
C LEU A 85 -11.90 7.90 -3.96
N TYR A 86 -13.01 8.54 -3.58
CA TYR A 86 -13.86 8.06 -2.50
C TYR A 86 -14.52 6.71 -2.84
N GLN A 87 -15.02 6.55 -4.07
CA GLN A 87 -15.59 5.29 -4.54
C GLN A 87 -14.57 4.16 -4.53
N LEU A 88 -13.35 4.42 -5.05
CA LEU A 88 -12.26 3.46 -5.02
C LEU A 88 -11.84 3.12 -3.58
N ALA A 89 -11.60 4.13 -2.74
CA ALA A 89 -11.17 3.96 -1.36
C ALA A 89 -12.16 3.14 -0.54
N THR A 90 -13.47 3.39 -0.72
CA THR A 90 -14.52 2.65 -0.01
C THR A 90 -14.53 1.18 -0.43
N ALA A 91 -14.38 0.89 -1.73
CA ALA A 91 -14.32 -0.49 -2.20
C ALA A 91 -13.06 -1.22 -1.69
N VAL A 92 -11.89 -0.57 -1.70
CA VAL A 92 -10.64 -1.14 -1.18
C VAL A 92 -10.70 -1.38 0.32
N PHE A 93 -11.27 -0.43 1.08
CA PHE A 93 -11.47 -0.55 2.51
C PHE A 93 -12.38 -1.74 2.86
N LEU A 94 -13.54 -1.84 2.20
CA LEU A 94 -14.47 -2.94 2.42
C LEU A 94 -13.88 -4.30 2.00
N THR A 95 -13.10 -4.34 0.91
CA THR A 95 -12.38 -5.55 0.50
C THR A 95 -11.38 -5.98 1.58
N SER A 96 -10.65 -5.01 2.15
CA SER A 96 -9.67 -5.27 3.22
C SER A 96 -10.35 -5.78 4.49
N LEU A 97 -11.51 -5.22 4.86
CA LEU A 97 -12.31 -5.75 5.96
C LEU A 97 -12.73 -7.20 5.70
N GLY A 98 -13.28 -7.47 4.52
CA GLY A 98 -13.70 -8.83 4.14
C GLY A 98 -12.54 -9.84 4.19
N GLN A 99 -11.34 -9.46 3.74
CA GLN A 99 -10.15 -10.31 3.79
C GLN A 99 -9.69 -10.61 5.23
N ASN A 100 -9.89 -9.68 6.18
CA ASN A 100 -9.55 -9.90 7.58
C ASN A 100 -10.63 -10.70 8.34
N CYS A 101 -11.88 -10.67 7.89
CA CYS A 101 -12.97 -11.43 8.51
C CYS A 101 -12.69 -12.95 8.57
N LEU A 102 -12.01 -13.52 7.58
CA LEU A 102 -11.68 -14.96 7.54
C LEU A 102 -10.84 -15.42 8.76
N PHE A 103 -9.88 -14.59 9.18
CA PHE A 103 -9.08 -14.87 10.36
C PHE A 103 -9.90 -14.70 11.65
N PHE A 104 -10.81 -13.72 11.68
CA PHE A 104 -11.69 -13.49 12.81
C PHE A 104 -12.68 -14.65 13.01
N GLU A 105 -13.27 -15.17 11.92
CA GLU A 105 -14.19 -16.31 11.93
C GLU A 105 -13.52 -17.55 12.56
N SER A 106 -12.27 -17.82 12.18
CA SER A 106 -11.49 -18.94 12.74
C SER A 106 -11.32 -18.80 14.26
N ASN A 107 -10.97 -17.61 14.75
CA ASN A 107 -10.82 -17.37 16.20
C ASN A 107 -12.15 -17.47 16.96
N MET A 108 -13.25 -17.01 16.35
CA MET A 108 -14.59 -17.07 16.95
C MET A 108 -15.06 -18.52 17.13
N ILE A 109 -14.83 -19.37 16.13
CA ILE A 109 -15.14 -20.80 16.22
C ILE A 109 -14.31 -21.42 17.35
N CYS A 110 -12.99 -21.22 17.35
CA CYS A 110 -12.09 -21.76 18.38
C CYS A 110 -12.42 -21.30 19.80
N GLY A 111 -12.95 -20.08 19.97
CA GLY A 111 -13.44 -19.59 21.26
C GLY A 111 -14.57 -20.43 21.85
N SER A 112 -15.37 -21.10 21.01
CA SER A 112 -16.43 -22.01 21.46
C SER A 112 -15.93 -23.40 21.92
N LEU A 113 -14.71 -23.78 21.53
CA LEU A 113 -14.11 -25.09 21.86
C LEU A 113 -13.44 -25.13 23.24
N GLY A 114 -13.08 -23.97 23.80
CA GLY A 114 -12.49 -23.86 25.12
C GLY A 114 -11.21 -23.05 25.15
N LYS A 115 -10.71 -22.80 26.36
CA LYS A 115 -9.57 -21.90 26.60
C LYS A 115 -8.25 -22.41 26.01
N GLN A 116 -8.04 -23.73 26.00
CA GLN A 116 -6.81 -24.35 25.50
C GLN A 116 -6.70 -24.22 23.98
N ALA A 117 -7.73 -24.64 23.24
CA ALA A 117 -7.78 -24.52 21.78
C ALA A 117 -7.63 -23.05 21.33
N LEU A 118 -8.30 -22.11 22.02
CA LEU A 118 -8.18 -20.69 21.72
C LEU A 118 -6.74 -20.17 21.93
N ALA A 119 -6.05 -20.62 23.00
CA ALA A 119 -4.66 -20.26 23.24
C ALA A 119 -3.73 -20.83 22.17
N ALA A 120 -3.94 -22.08 21.75
CA ALA A 120 -3.15 -22.73 20.71
C ALA A 120 -3.27 -21.99 19.36
N VAL A 121 -4.51 -21.68 18.95
CA VAL A 121 -4.79 -20.94 17.71
C VAL A 121 -4.29 -19.50 17.78
N GLY A 122 -4.38 -18.83 18.92
CA GLY A 122 -3.81 -17.50 19.12
C GLY A 122 -2.29 -17.49 18.94
N LEU A 123 -1.59 -18.49 19.51
CA LEU A 123 -0.16 -18.67 19.33
C LEU A 123 0.20 -18.98 17.87
N ALA A 124 -0.52 -19.91 17.24
CA ALA A 124 -0.32 -20.27 15.84
C ALA A 124 -0.51 -19.07 14.89
N ASN A 125 -1.60 -18.31 15.06
CA ASN A 125 -1.87 -17.11 14.29
C ASN A 125 -0.76 -16.06 14.44
N SER A 126 -0.23 -15.88 15.66
CA SER A 126 0.87 -14.96 15.92
C SER A 126 2.11 -15.33 15.09
N VAL A 127 2.43 -16.62 15.02
CA VAL A 127 3.55 -17.13 14.20
C VAL A 127 3.27 -16.98 12.71
N ILE A 128 2.06 -17.32 12.24
CA ILE A 128 1.64 -17.17 10.84
C ILE A 128 1.80 -15.70 10.40
N TYR A 129 1.33 -14.76 11.21
CA TYR A 129 1.44 -13.33 10.89
C TYR A 129 2.90 -12.88 10.83
N ALA A 130 3.68 -13.20 11.87
CA ALA A 130 5.05 -12.75 12.02
C ALA A 130 5.99 -13.32 10.94
N LEU A 131 5.90 -14.61 10.64
CA LEU A 131 6.87 -15.32 9.80
C LEU A 131 6.41 -15.54 8.35
N GLY A 132 5.12 -15.36 8.05
CA GLY A 132 4.58 -15.63 6.71
C GLY A 132 3.78 -14.48 6.14
N HIS A 133 2.72 -14.07 6.83
CA HIS A 133 1.73 -13.16 6.27
C HIS A 133 2.32 -11.79 5.92
N PHE A 134 3.09 -11.17 6.82
CA PHE A 134 3.67 -9.84 6.56
C PHE A 134 4.72 -9.84 5.44
N LEU A 135 5.46 -10.93 5.28
CA LEU A 135 6.39 -11.10 4.16
C LEU A 135 5.64 -11.07 2.81
N GLY A 136 4.56 -11.85 2.70
CA GLY A 136 3.71 -11.84 1.50
C GLY A 136 3.02 -10.50 1.27
N LEU A 137 2.45 -9.90 2.33
CA LEU A 137 1.75 -8.62 2.25
C LEU A 137 2.68 -7.48 1.81
N GLY A 138 3.93 -7.47 2.29
CA GLY A 138 4.95 -6.51 1.85
C GLY A 138 5.22 -6.59 0.35
N LEU A 139 5.38 -7.81 -0.18
CA LEU A 139 5.58 -8.03 -1.62
C LEU A 139 4.36 -7.65 -2.45
N VAL A 140 3.15 -7.96 -1.97
CA VAL A 140 1.89 -7.54 -2.62
C VAL A 140 1.79 -6.02 -2.69
N THR A 141 2.15 -5.32 -1.60
CA THR A 141 2.14 -3.85 -1.53
C THR A 141 3.16 -3.22 -2.48
N ALA A 142 4.35 -3.82 -2.61
CA ALA A 142 5.33 -3.39 -3.60
C ALA A 142 4.81 -3.56 -5.03
N CYS A 143 4.14 -4.69 -5.32
CA CYS A 143 3.53 -4.93 -6.63
C CYS A 143 2.42 -3.94 -6.96
N ASP A 144 1.63 -3.51 -5.97
CA ASP A 144 0.55 -2.52 -6.14
C ASP A 144 1.08 -1.19 -6.71
N THR A 145 2.26 -0.77 -6.24
CA THR A 145 2.95 0.42 -6.77
C THR A 145 3.31 0.22 -8.25
N PHE A 146 3.89 -0.94 -8.61
CA PHE A 146 4.24 -1.23 -9.99
C PHE A 146 3.02 -1.33 -10.90
N PHE A 147 1.92 -1.94 -10.44
CA PHE A 147 0.67 -2.01 -11.20
C PHE A 147 0.11 -0.61 -11.49
N SER A 148 0.07 0.25 -10.46
CA SER A 148 -0.42 1.62 -10.58
C SER A 148 0.44 2.46 -11.53
N GLN A 149 1.77 2.37 -11.39
CA GLN A 149 2.71 3.07 -12.28
C GLN A 149 2.58 2.59 -13.73
N LEU A 150 2.50 1.26 -13.93
CA LEU A 150 2.44 0.69 -15.27
C LEU A 150 1.10 0.98 -15.95
N TYR A 151 -0.01 0.98 -15.20
CA TYR A 151 -1.33 1.36 -15.68
C TYR A 151 -1.40 2.82 -16.12
N GLY A 152 -0.76 3.72 -15.36
CA GLY A 152 -0.63 5.14 -15.71
C GLY A 152 0.38 5.43 -16.83
N SER A 153 1.24 4.46 -17.17
CA SER A 153 2.27 4.62 -18.20
C SER A 153 1.74 4.36 -19.63
N PRO A 154 2.45 4.84 -20.68
CA PRO A 154 2.19 4.44 -22.07
C PRO A 154 2.28 2.92 -22.30
N SER A 155 2.95 2.19 -21.40
CA SER A 155 3.19 0.75 -21.50
C SER A 155 2.17 -0.14 -20.76
N ARG A 156 0.96 0.38 -20.48
CA ARG A 156 -0.13 -0.35 -19.78
C ARG A 156 -0.45 -1.75 -20.33
N HIS A 157 -0.17 -2.01 -21.62
CA HIS A 157 -0.35 -3.34 -22.24
C HIS A 157 0.51 -4.44 -21.59
N ARG A 158 1.58 -4.09 -20.87
CA ARG A 158 2.48 -5.04 -20.20
C ARG A 158 2.02 -5.43 -18.80
N ILE A 159 0.94 -4.85 -18.28
CA ILE A 159 0.47 -5.09 -16.90
C ILE A 159 0.13 -6.55 -16.63
N GLY A 160 -0.38 -7.28 -17.63
CA GLY A 160 -0.62 -8.73 -17.50
C GLY A 160 0.66 -9.56 -17.38
N MET A 161 1.74 -9.15 -18.04
CA MET A 161 3.04 -9.83 -17.91
C MET A 161 3.65 -9.57 -16.54
N LEU A 162 3.48 -8.36 -16.00
CA LEU A 162 3.87 -8.05 -14.63
C LEU A 162 3.07 -8.89 -13.62
N LEU A 163 1.74 -9.02 -13.82
CA LEU A 163 0.90 -9.87 -12.98
C LEU A 163 1.40 -11.32 -12.94
N GLN A 164 1.71 -11.91 -14.10
CA GLN A 164 2.24 -13.28 -14.15
C GLN A 164 3.55 -13.43 -13.36
N LYS A 165 4.46 -12.46 -13.47
CA LYS A 165 5.71 -12.44 -12.69
C LYS A 165 5.45 -12.28 -11.20
N SER A 166 4.55 -11.39 -10.82
CA SER A 166 4.15 -11.19 -9.42
C SER A 166 3.50 -12.45 -8.83
N VAL A 167 2.64 -13.14 -9.58
CA VAL A 167 2.03 -14.42 -9.20
C VAL A 167 3.09 -15.49 -8.98
N MET A 168 4.09 -15.59 -9.87
CA MET A 168 5.20 -16.53 -9.68
C MET A 168 6.01 -16.19 -8.41
N ILE A 169 6.38 -14.92 -8.23
CA ILE A 169 7.19 -14.50 -7.08
C ILE A 169 6.43 -14.71 -5.77
N ILE A 170 5.16 -14.31 -5.69
CA ILE A 170 4.37 -14.43 -4.46
C ILE A 170 4.09 -15.90 -4.12
N SER A 171 3.95 -16.75 -5.13
CA SER A 171 3.79 -18.21 -4.96
C SER A 171 5.04 -18.89 -4.36
N LEU A 172 6.22 -18.26 -4.44
CA LEU A 172 7.43 -18.76 -3.78
C LEU A 172 7.48 -18.43 -2.29
N VAL A 173 6.75 -17.41 -1.81
CA VAL A 173 6.80 -16.99 -0.41
C VAL A 173 6.38 -18.10 0.56
N PRO A 174 5.26 -18.81 0.35
CA PRO A 174 4.91 -19.96 1.19
C PRO A 174 5.99 -21.03 1.21
N LEU A 175 6.69 -21.25 0.09
CA LEU A 175 7.79 -22.23 0.01
C LEU A 175 8.98 -21.81 0.88
N LEU A 176 9.31 -20.52 0.91
CA LEU A 176 10.36 -19.98 1.78
C LEU A 176 9.99 -20.14 3.26
N CYS A 177 8.72 -19.95 3.60
CA CYS A 177 8.23 -20.11 4.97
C CYS A 177 8.05 -21.59 5.39
N SER A 178 8.09 -22.54 4.45
CA SER A 178 7.82 -23.97 4.71
C SER A 178 8.72 -24.56 5.79
N ALA A 179 10.02 -24.23 5.77
CA ALA A 179 10.99 -24.76 6.73
C ALA A 179 10.64 -24.39 8.18
N TYR A 180 10.13 -23.17 8.40
CA TYR A 180 9.73 -22.72 9.73
C TYR A 180 8.42 -23.37 10.17
N PHE A 181 7.42 -23.43 9.28
CA PHE A 181 6.11 -23.98 9.62
C PHE A 181 6.14 -25.49 9.85
N LEU A 182 6.94 -26.23 9.10
CA LEU A 182 7.11 -27.68 9.29
C LEU A 182 7.88 -28.02 10.57
N ASN A 183 8.73 -27.11 11.06
CA ASN A 183 9.50 -27.27 12.29
C ASN A 183 8.91 -26.44 13.45
N LEU A 184 7.61 -26.10 13.39
CA LEU A 184 7.04 -25.18 14.38
C LEU A 184 7.00 -25.77 15.79
N GLU A 185 6.61 -27.04 15.95
CA GLU A 185 6.56 -27.70 17.26
C GLU A 185 7.91 -27.65 18.00
N PRO A 186 9.03 -28.12 17.43
CA PRO A 186 10.32 -28.04 18.11
C PRO A 186 10.79 -26.59 18.36
N LEU A 187 10.43 -25.64 17.49
CA LEU A 187 10.72 -24.21 17.71
C LEU A 187 9.95 -23.65 18.91
N LEU A 188 8.67 -24.00 19.06
CA LEU A 188 7.85 -23.57 20.19
C LEU A 188 8.31 -24.17 21.50
N LEU A 189 8.72 -25.45 21.48
CA LEU A 189 9.31 -26.12 22.65
C LEU A 189 10.62 -25.47 23.07
N LEU A 190 11.46 -25.04 22.11
CA LEU A 190 12.72 -24.33 22.39
C LEU A 190 12.48 -22.97 23.08
N ILE A 191 11.39 -22.30 22.75
CA ILE A 191 10.99 -21.02 23.36
C ILE A 191 10.44 -21.23 24.80
N GLY A 192 10.19 -22.48 25.21
CA GLY A 192 9.65 -22.82 26.52
C GLY A 192 8.12 -22.88 26.54
N THR A 193 7.47 -23.09 25.40
CA THR A 193 6.04 -23.33 25.33
C THR A 193 5.71 -24.70 25.92
N GLU A 194 4.58 -24.81 26.62
CA GLU A 194 4.05 -26.08 27.12
C GLU A 194 3.80 -27.06 25.97
N ALA A 195 4.05 -28.35 26.19
CA ALA A 195 4.17 -29.34 25.12
C ALA A 195 2.84 -29.61 24.40
N ASP A 196 1.74 -29.70 25.14
CA ASP A 196 0.42 -29.92 24.56
C ASP A 196 -0.01 -28.69 23.73
N LEU A 197 0.22 -27.49 24.24
CA LEU A 197 -0.05 -26.24 23.52
C LEU A 197 0.80 -26.08 22.25
N ALA A 198 2.09 -26.42 22.31
CA ALA A 198 3.00 -26.34 21.16
C ALA A 198 2.58 -27.29 20.04
N LYS A 199 2.16 -28.50 20.39
CA LYS A 199 1.67 -29.50 19.45
C LYS A 199 0.37 -29.10 18.78
N GLU A 200 -0.61 -28.61 19.55
CA GLU A 200 -1.89 -28.11 18.98
C GLU A 200 -1.66 -26.93 18.03
N ALA A 201 -0.78 -25.99 18.39
CA ALA A 201 -0.44 -24.86 17.53
C ALA A 201 0.26 -25.31 16.23
N ALA A 202 1.18 -26.27 16.31
CA ALA A 202 1.86 -26.81 15.14
C ALA A 202 0.92 -27.56 14.20
N GLU A 203 0.01 -28.37 14.74
CA GLU A 203 -1.03 -29.06 13.95
C GLU A 203 -1.91 -28.05 13.20
N TYR A 204 -2.33 -26.97 13.88
CA TYR A 204 -3.09 -25.89 13.25
C TYR A 204 -2.35 -25.26 12.06
N VAL A 205 -1.07 -24.92 12.23
CA VAL A 205 -0.28 -24.27 11.18
C VAL A 205 -0.11 -25.18 9.97
N ILE A 206 0.07 -26.49 10.15
CA ILE A 206 0.21 -27.44 9.03
C ILE A 206 -1.06 -27.46 8.18
N TRP A 207 -2.24 -27.43 8.81
CA TRP A 207 -3.51 -27.39 8.10
C TRP A 207 -3.78 -26.04 7.42
N PHE A 208 -3.33 -24.94 8.03
CA PHE A 208 -3.47 -23.59 7.47
C PHE A 208 -2.48 -23.33 6.32
N TYR A 209 -1.30 -23.94 6.36
CA TYR A 209 -0.19 -23.71 5.45
C TYR A 209 -0.56 -23.67 3.95
N PRO A 210 -1.26 -24.68 3.38
CA PRO A 210 -1.62 -24.64 1.96
C PRO A 210 -2.53 -23.44 1.61
N GLY A 211 -3.29 -22.91 2.56
CA GLY A 211 -4.16 -21.74 2.40
C GLY A 211 -3.42 -20.45 2.12
N LEU A 212 -2.18 -20.32 2.61
CA LEU A 212 -1.34 -19.14 2.35
C LEU A 212 -1.08 -18.94 0.85
N PHE A 213 -0.91 -20.04 0.11
CA PHE A 213 -0.71 -19.97 -1.35
C PHE A 213 -1.89 -19.29 -2.05
N PHE A 214 -3.11 -19.74 -1.76
CA PHE A 214 -4.32 -19.19 -2.37
C PHE A 214 -4.60 -17.77 -1.89
N CYS A 215 -4.41 -17.51 -0.60
CA CYS A 215 -4.59 -16.20 0.00
C CYS A 215 -3.72 -15.14 -0.69
N PHE A 216 -2.42 -15.42 -0.86
CA PHE A 216 -1.51 -14.49 -1.53
C PHE A 216 -1.82 -14.29 -3.02
N ASN A 217 -2.25 -15.34 -3.71
CA ASN A 217 -2.68 -15.24 -5.10
C ASN A 217 -3.96 -14.39 -5.25
N SER A 218 -4.91 -14.55 -4.32
CA SER A 218 -6.12 -13.71 -4.25
C SER A 218 -5.78 -12.25 -3.96
N TYR A 219 -4.82 -11.98 -3.07
CA TYR A 219 -4.37 -10.62 -2.74
C TYR A 219 -3.73 -9.94 -3.94
N ILE A 220 -2.82 -10.60 -4.65
CA ILE A 220 -2.16 -9.98 -5.81
C ILE A 220 -3.14 -9.71 -6.95
N LEU A 221 -4.10 -10.62 -7.20
CA LEU A 221 -5.14 -10.43 -8.20
C LEU A 221 -6.08 -9.27 -7.82
N SER A 222 -6.41 -9.17 -6.54
CA SER A 222 -7.21 -8.06 -6.00
C SER A 222 -6.52 -6.72 -6.22
N ARG A 223 -5.21 -6.61 -5.90
CA ARG A 223 -4.43 -5.38 -6.16
C ARG A 223 -4.33 -5.06 -7.64
N TYR A 224 -4.12 -6.06 -8.49
CA TYR A 224 -4.10 -5.89 -9.94
C TYR A 224 -5.40 -5.29 -10.49
N LEU A 225 -6.57 -5.75 -9.99
CA LEU A 225 -7.86 -5.19 -10.40
C LEU A 225 -8.10 -3.80 -9.81
N GLN A 226 -7.72 -3.58 -8.55
CA GLN A 226 -7.83 -2.27 -7.89
C GLN A 226 -7.00 -1.20 -8.59
N ALA A 227 -5.77 -1.52 -9.01
CA ALA A 227 -4.89 -0.62 -9.75
C ALA A 227 -5.43 -0.20 -11.14
N GLN A 228 -6.41 -0.92 -11.67
CA GLN A 228 -7.07 -0.63 -12.95
C GLN A 228 -8.46 0.00 -12.78
N ASP A 229 -8.76 0.55 -11.61
CA ASP A 229 -10.07 1.14 -11.27
C ASP A 229 -11.23 0.12 -11.31
N LYS A 230 -10.93 -1.17 -11.07
CA LYS A 230 -11.91 -2.26 -11.01
C LYS A 230 -12.07 -2.81 -9.60
N ALA A 231 -12.04 -1.95 -8.58
CA ALA A 231 -12.09 -2.34 -7.16
C ALA A 231 -13.39 -3.03 -6.73
N PHE A 232 -14.50 -2.84 -7.46
CA PHE A 232 -15.76 -3.53 -7.17
C PHE A 232 -15.71 -5.04 -7.42
N ILE A 233 -14.84 -5.52 -8.32
CA ILE A 233 -14.72 -6.96 -8.62
C ILE A 233 -14.15 -7.74 -7.43
N PRO A 234 -12.97 -7.39 -6.86
CA PRO A 234 -12.45 -8.09 -5.69
C PRO A 234 -13.34 -7.89 -4.46
N LEU A 235 -14.05 -6.75 -4.36
CA LEU A 235 -15.03 -6.52 -3.31
C LEU A 235 -16.14 -7.57 -3.35
N THR A 236 -16.85 -7.70 -4.47
CA THR A 236 -17.97 -8.65 -4.58
C THR A 236 -17.48 -10.10 -4.44
N ALA A 237 -16.32 -10.43 -5.01
CA ALA A 237 -15.71 -11.75 -4.85
C ALA A 237 -15.41 -12.08 -3.38
N THR A 238 -14.83 -11.15 -2.62
CA THR A 238 -14.51 -11.33 -1.20
C THR A 238 -15.77 -11.54 -0.36
N PHE A 239 -16.80 -10.72 -0.58
CA PHE A 239 -18.06 -10.87 0.16
C PHE A 239 -18.80 -12.16 -0.19
N LEU A 240 -18.77 -12.58 -1.46
CA LEU A 240 -19.35 -13.86 -1.88
C LEU A 240 -18.60 -15.04 -1.25
N ALA A 241 -17.26 -14.99 -1.22
CA ALA A 241 -16.43 -16.00 -0.57
C ALA A 241 -16.74 -16.09 0.94
N ASN A 242 -16.84 -14.95 1.63
CA ASN A 242 -17.20 -14.93 3.05
C ASN A 242 -18.61 -15.46 3.30
N ALA A 243 -19.60 -15.08 2.47
CA ALA A 243 -20.96 -15.59 2.58
C ALA A 243 -21.03 -17.12 2.37
N ALA A 244 -20.27 -17.63 1.40
CA ALA A 244 -20.13 -19.07 1.20
C ALA A 244 -19.45 -19.75 2.39
N ASN A 245 -18.39 -19.17 2.94
CA ASN A 245 -17.69 -19.68 4.11
C ASN A 245 -18.61 -19.75 5.33
N LEU A 246 -19.39 -18.70 5.58
CA LEU A 246 -20.37 -18.66 6.67
C LEU A 246 -21.46 -19.72 6.49
N GLY A 247 -21.99 -19.85 5.27
CA GLY A 247 -23.01 -20.85 4.95
C GLY A 247 -22.52 -22.29 5.12
N LEU A 248 -21.28 -22.57 4.71
CA LEU A 248 -20.65 -23.88 4.88
C LEU A 248 -20.37 -24.19 6.34
N ASN A 249 -19.83 -23.24 7.11
CA ASN A 249 -19.63 -23.39 8.54
C ASN A 249 -20.95 -23.65 9.27
N TYR A 250 -22.00 -22.90 8.94
CA TYR A 250 -23.35 -23.12 9.47
C TYR A 250 -23.89 -24.53 9.16
N LEU A 251 -23.74 -24.98 7.91
CA LEU A 251 -24.21 -26.29 7.46
C LEU A 251 -23.47 -27.44 8.15
N LEU A 252 -22.14 -27.36 8.21
CA LEU A 252 -21.27 -28.37 8.83
C LEU A 252 -21.55 -28.50 10.33
N VAL A 253 -21.69 -27.38 11.03
CA VAL A 253 -21.91 -27.35 12.49
C VAL A 253 -23.32 -27.83 12.85
N ILE A 254 -24.37 -27.39 12.15
CA ILE A 254 -25.75 -27.63 12.57
C ILE A 254 -26.35 -28.91 11.98
N ARG A 255 -26.04 -29.25 10.72
CA ARG A 255 -26.69 -30.39 10.05
C ARG A 255 -25.94 -31.70 10.20
N LEU A 256 -24.61 -31.68 10.23
CA LEU A 256 -23.85 -32.93 10.26
C LEU A 256 -23.46 -33.40 11.66
N GLN A 257 -23.53 -32.56 12.70
CA GLN A 257 -23.07 -32.90 14.07
C GLN A 257 -21.70 -33.61 14.10
N LEU A 258 -20.90 -33.44 13.05
CA LEU A 258 -19.58 -34.02 12.94
C LEU A 258 -18.74 -33.23 13.92
N GLY A 259 -18.37 -33.89 15.02
CA GLY A 259 -17.70 -33.26 16.14
C GLY A 259 -16.55 -32.35 15.71
N LEU A 260 -16.42 -31.27 16.47
CA LEU A 260 -15.33 -30.29 16.64
C LEU A 260 -14.08 -30.43 15.75
N LYS A 261 -13.48 -31.62 15.68
CA LYS A 261 -12.27 -31.91 14.92
C LYS A 261 -12.38 -31.69 13.40
N GLN A 262 -13.58 -31.80 12.80
CA GLN A 262 -13.75 -31.71 11.34
C GLN A 262 -14.23 -30.34 10.84
N VAL A 263 -14.86 -29.53 11.70
CA VAL A 263 -15.23 -28.13 11.39
C VAL A 263 -13.98 -27.27 11.26
N GLU A 264 -12.96 -27.53 12.07
CA GLU A 264 -11.67 -26.84 12.01
C GLU A 264 -10.83 -27.29 10.80
N MET A 265 -10.81 -28.59 10.47
CA MET A 265 -10.22 -29.09 9.22
C MET A 265 -10.94 -28.53 7.98
N SER A 266 -12.27 -28.32 8.04
CA SER A 266 -13.03 -27.76 6.92
C SER A 266 -12.87 -26.25 6.78
N SER A 267 -12.78 -25.49 7.86
CA SER A 267 -12.52 -24.03 7.80
C SER A 267 -11.17 -23.75 7.12
N SER A 268 -10.13 -24.49 7.53
CA SER A 268 -8.81 -24.42 6.93
C SER A 268 -8.80 -24.99 5.50
N SER A 269 -9.57 -26.05 5.20
CA SER A 269 -9.59 -26.64 3.85
C SER A 269 -10.46 -25.87 2.85
N PHE A 270 -11.55 -25.21 3.25
CA PHE A 270 -12.44 -24.47 2.32
C PHE A 270 -11.95 -23.05 2.03
N VAL A 271 -11.32 -22.38 3.00
CA VAL A 271 -10.58 -21.12 2.75
C VAL A 271 -9.37 -21.39 1.83
N THR A 272 -8.90 -22.64 1.78
CA THR A 272 -7.74 -23.08 0.97
C THR A 272 -8.12 -23.70 -0.37
N SER A 273 -9.27 -24.36 -0.53
CA SER A 273 -9.56 -25.18 -1.73
C SER A 273 -10.18 -24.43 -2.93
N GLY A 274 -9.95 -23.13 -3.07
CA GLY A 274 -10.10 -22.46 -4.36
C GLY A 274 -11.52 -21.99 -4.73
N PHE A 275 -12.06 -21.05 -3.97
CA PHE A 275 -13.17 -20.19 -4.43
C PHE A 275 -12.79 -18.70 -4.51
N THR A 276 -11.52 -18.39 -4.73
CA THR A 276 -11.10 -17.09 -5.29
C THR A 276 -10.05 -17.33 -6.36
#